data_AF-A0A2D4JCG1-F1
#
_entry.id   AF-A0A2D4JCG1-F1
#
_cell.length_a   1.000
_cell.length_b   1.000
_cell.length_c   1.000
_cell.angle_alpha   90.00
_cell.angle_beta   90.00
_cell.angle_gamma   90.00
#
_symmetry.space_group_name_H-M   'P 1'
#
loop_
_entity.id
_entity.type
_entity.pdbx_description
1 polymer ?
#
loop_
_entity_poly.entity_id
_entity_poly.type
_entity_poly.pdbx_seq_one_letter_code
_entity_poly.pdbx_strand_id
1 'polypeptide(L)'
;MASNLESFLYGLHALFKGDFRISSIRDEWIFADMELLRKVVVPGIRMSLKLHQDHFTSPDEYDDPPVLYEAITTHEQNLVIAHEGDPAWRSAVLSNSPSLLALRHVMDDGTNEYKIIMLNKRYLI
;
A
#
# COMPACT_ATOMS: atom_id res chain seq x y z
N MET A 1 6.53 -7.50 21.56
CA MET A 1 5.70 -7.65 20.33
C MET A 1 5.33 -6.31 19.71
N ALA A 2 4.87 -5.31 20.48
CA ALA A 2 4.53 -3.97 19.95
C ALA A 2 5.66 -3.31 19.13
N SER A 3 6.92 -3.43 19.56
CA SER A 3 8.10 -2.87 18.89
C SER A 3 8.31 -3.36 17.45
N ASN A 4 7.93 -4.61 17.15
CA ASN A 4 8.12 -5.19 15.82
C ASN A 4 7.06 -4.67 14.84
N LEU A 5 5.83 -4.49 15.31
CA LEU A 5 4.75 -3.92 14.51
C LEU A 5 5.01 -2.46 14.17
N GLU A 6 5.44 -1.65 15.15
CA GLU A 6 5.79 -0.25 14.92
C GLU A 6 6.94 -0.09 13.94
N SER A 7 7.99 -0.91 14.07
CA SER A 7 9.13 -0.91 13.14
C SER A 7 8.72 -1.33 11.73
N PHE A 8 7.83 -2.32 11.60
CA PHE A 8 7.27 -2.73 10.33
C PHE A 8 6.45 -1.62 9.67
N LEU A 9 5.54 -0.99 10.42
CA LEU A 9 4.68 0.09 9.91
C LEU A 9 5.51 1.33 9.53
N TYR A 10 6.55 1.64 10.29
CA TYR A 10 7.52 2.68 9.95
C TYR A 10 8.22 2.37 8.62
N GLY A 11 8.77 1.17 8.47
CA GLY A 11 9.43 0.76 7.22
C GLY A 11 8.49 0.77 6.02
N LEU A 12 7.27 0.27 6.21
CA LEU A 12 6.24 0.27 5.16
C LEU A 12 5.83 1.70 4.76
N HIS A 13 5.68 2.60 5.73
CA HIS A 13 5.42 4.00 5.43
C HIS A 13 6.60 4.66 4.71
N ALA A 14 7.83 4.42 5.15
CA ALA A 14 9.03 4.94 4.50
C ALA A 14 9.07 4.52 3.02
N LEU A 15 8.77 3.25 2.73
CA LEU A 15 8.63 2.72 1.38
C LEU A 15 7.55 3.44 0.56
N PHE A 16 6.39 3.74 1.16
CA PHE A 16 5.33 4.51 0.50
C PHE A 16 5.76 5.94 0.17
N LYS A 17 6.63 6.55 0.98
CA LYS A 17 7.28 7.84 0.69
C LYS A 17 8.39 7.74 -0.37
N GLY A 18 8.77 6.54 -0.79
CA GLY A 18 9.88 6.29 -1.71
C GLY A 18 11.25 6.18 -1.04
N ASP A 19 11.29 6.03 0.30
CA ASP A 19 12.52 5.81 1.05
C ASP A 19 12.80 4.31 1.16
N PHE A 20 13.69 3.81 0.30
CA PHE A 20 14.09 2.40 0.22
C PHE A 20 15.40 2.19 0.96
N ARG A 21 15.34 2.09 2.29
CA ARG A 21 16.52 1.69 3.09
C ARG A 21 16.47 0.20 3.32
N ILE A 22 17.30 -0.52 2.58
CA ILE A 22 17.53 -1.94 2.82
C ILE A 22 18.64 -2.09 3.86
N SER A 23 18.33 -2.70 5.00
CA SER A 23 19.28 -2.95 6.10
C SER A 23 19.97 -4.31 6.01
N SER A 24 19.44 -5.22 5.20
CA SER A 24 19.90 -6.60 5.05
C SER A 24 20.64 -6.74 3.73
N ILE A 25 21.92 -7.15 3.78
CA ILE A 25 22.76 -7.40 2.59
C ILE A 25 22.09 -8.39 1.63
N ARG A 26 21.27 -9.32 2.16
CA ARG A 26 20.54 -10.29 1.34
C ARG A 26 19.48 -9.69 0.43
N ASP A 27 19.06 -8.45 0.68
CA ASP A 27 18.01 -7.76 -0.06
C ASP A 27 18.58 -6.64 -0.97
N GLU A 28 19.91 -6.48 -1.01
CA GLU A 28 20.58 -5.49 -1.88
C GLU A 28 20.39 -5.76 -3.38
N TRP A 29 20.03 -6.99 -3.76
CA TRP A 29 19.72 -7.36 -5.15
C TRP A 29 18.65 -6.45 -5.76
N ILE A 30 17.76 -5.88 -4.95
CA ILE A 30 16.70 -4.96 -5.38
C ILE A 30 17.28 -3.72 -6.06
N PHE A 31 18.48 -3.27 -5.66
CA PHE A 31 19.14 -2.11 -6.27
C PHE A 31 19.93 -2.43 -7.54
N ALA A 32 20.13 -3.72 -7.85
CA ALA A 32 20.73 -4.12 -9.12
C ALA A 32 19.82 -3.79 -10.31
N ASP A 33 18.50 -3.71 -10.07
CA ASP A 33 17.51 -3.35 -11.08
C ASP A 33 16.44 -2.42 -10.48
N MET A 34 16.63 -1.13 -10.69
CA MET A 34 15.67 -0.10 -10.26
C MET A 34 14.35 -0.16 -11.02
N GLU A 35 14.32 -0.74 -12.22
CA GLU A 35 13.09 -0.94 -12.98
C GLU A 35 12.25 -2.06 -12.35
N LEU A 36 12.88 -3.18 -11.98
CA LEU A 36 12.25 -4.26 -11.21
C LEU A 36 11.68 -3.74 -9.89
N LEU A 37 12.45 -2.92 -9.14
CA LEU A 37 11.96 -2.29 -7.92
C LEU A 37 10.69 -1.47 -8.18
N ARG A 38 10.72 -0.59 -9.19
CA ARG A 38 9.61 0.36 -9.45
C ARG A 38 8.39 -0.29 -10.08
N LYS A 39 8.56 -1.28 -10.96
CA LYS A 39 7.47 -1.89 -11.73
C LYS A 39 6.89 -3.15 -11.08
N VAL A 40 7.65 -3.84 -10.22
CA VAL A 40 7.22 -5.12 -9.65
C VAL A 40 7.19 -5.08 -8.13
N VAL A 41 8.31 -4.77 -7.48
CA VAL A 41 8.41 -4.88 -6.02
C VAL A 41 7.52 -3.86 -5.31
N VAL A 42 7.60 -2.57 -5.70
CA VAL A 42 6.80 -1.51 -5.08
C VAL A 42 5.29 -1.71 -5.29
N PRO A 43 4.80 -1.97 -6.52
CA PRO A 43 3.39 -2.30 -6.72
C PRO A 43 2.97 -3.55 -5.95
N GLY A 44 3.81 -4.59 -5.90
CA GLY A 44 3.54 -5.82 -5.18
C GLY A 44 3.36 -5.60 -3.67
N ILE A 45 4.23 -4.83 -3.04
CA ILE A 45 4.12 -4.49 -1.60
C ILE A 45 2.87 -3.65 -1.32
N ARG A 46 2.55 -2.71 -2.23
CA ARG A 46 1.34 -1.89 -2.13
C ARG A 46 0.08 -2.77 -2.24
N MET A 47 0.04 -3.67 -3.22
CA MET A 47 -1.06 -4.60 -3.41
C MET A 47 -1.20 -5.58 -2.24
N SER A 48 -0.08 -6.09 -1.70
CA SER A 48 -0.12 -7.01 -0.55
C SER A 48 -0.74 -6.34 0.68
N LEU A 49 -0.53 -5.05 0.88
CA LEU A 49 -1.18 -4.30 1.97
C LEU A 49 -2.71 -4.28 1.78
N LYS A 50 -3.18 -4.03 0.56
CA LYS A 50 -4.61 -4.01 0.24
C LYS A 50 -5.24 -5.40 0.40
N LEU A 51 -4.61 -6.43 -0.17
CA LEU A 51 -5.09 -7.81 -0.05
C LEU A 51 -5.10 -8.30 1.39
N HIS A 52 -4.08 -7.94 2.18
CA HIS A 52 -4.05 -8.27 3.60
C HIS A 52 -5.19 -7.59 4.37
N GLN A 53 -5.52 -6.34 4.04
CA GLN A 53 -6.69 -5.65 4.59
C GLN A 53 -8.00 -6.35 4.21
N ASP A 54 -8.15 -6.77 2.96
CA ASP A 54 -9.37 -7.45 2.49
C ASP A 54 -9.52 -8.84 3.11
N HIS A 55 -8.44 -9.60 3.18
CA HIS A 55 -8.40 -10.90 3.85
C HIS A 55 -8.73 -10.76 5.34
N PHE A 56 -8.34 -9.67 6.01
CA PHE A 56 -8.73 -9.43 7.40
C PHE A 56 -10.26 -9.31 7.56
N THR A 57 -10.97 -8.76 6.57
CA THR A 57 -12.43 -8.63 6.60
C THR A 57 -13.17 -9.87 6.10
N SER A 58 -12.58 -10.62 5.18
CA SER A 58 -13.16 -11.82 4.57
C SER A 58 -12.06 -12.88 4.31
N PRO A 59 -11.63 -13.65 5.33
CA PRO A 59 -10.47 -14.53 5.21
C PRO A 59 -10.67 -15.64 4.17
N ASP A 60 -11.82 -16.30 4.22
CA ASP A 60 -12.13 -17.50 3.44
C ASP A 60 -12.26 -17.22 1.93
N GLU A 61 -12.51 -15.98 1.53
CA GLU A 61 -12.68 -15.61 0.11
C GLU A 61 -11.37 -15.65 -0.68
N TYR A 62 -10.26 -15.29 -0.03
CA TYR A 62 -8.96 -15.14 -0.71
C TYR A 62 -8.14 -16.44 -0.77
N ASP A 63 -8.64 -17.52 -0.17
CA ASP A 63 -8.06 -18.85 -0.30
C ASP A 63 -8.35 -19.49 -1.67
N ASP A 64 -9.37 -18.98 -2.39
CA ASP A 64 -9.70 -19.42 -3.74
C ASP A 64 -8.89 -18.64 -4.80
N PRO A 65 -7.99 -19.30 -5.57
CA PRO A 65 -7.10 -18.62 -6.50
C PRO A 65 -7.78 -17.72 -7.57
N PRO A 66 -8.93 -18.09 -8.18
CA PRO A 66 -9.67 -17.23 -9.09
C PRO A 66 -10.15 -15.94 -8.42
N VAL A 67 -10.64 -16.01 -7.18
CA VAL A 67 -11.11 -14.84 -6.41
C VAL A 67 -9.95 -13.90 -6.11
N LEU A 68 -8.81 -14.46 -5.67
CA LEU A 68 -7.59 -13.67 -5.43
C LEU A 68 -7.11 -12.97 -6.72
N TYR A 69 -7.09 -13.70 -7.84
CA TYR A 69 -6.69 -13.12 -9.14
C TYR A 69 -7.65 -12.01 -9.59
N GLU A 70 -8.95 -12.21 -9.45
CA GLU A 70 -9.96 -11.20 -9.78
C GLU A 70 -9.80 -9.95 -8.90
N ALA A 71 -9.53 -10.12 -7.60
CA ALA A 71 -9.28 -9.01 -6.70
C ALA A 71 -8.03 -8.21 -7.10
N ILE A 72 -6.91 -8.89 -7.40
CA ILE A 72 -5.67 -8.23 -7.85
C ILE A 72 -5.94 -7.41 -9.11
N THR A 73 -6.52 -8.03 -10.13
CA THR A 73 -6.75 -7.38 -11.43
C THR A 73 -7.74 -6.22 -11.32
N THR A 74 -8.78 -6.35 -10.49
CA THR A 74 -9.75 -5.28 -10.22
C THR A 74 -9.10 -4.11 -9.50
N HIS A 75 -8.26 -4.38 -8.49
CA HIS A 75 -7.54 -3.33 -7.75
C HIS A 75 -6.52 -2.63 -8.64
N GLU A 76 -5.79 -3.34 -9.50
CA GLU A 76 -4.86 -2.72 -10.45
C GLU A 76 -5.54 -1.69 -11.37
N GLN A 77 -6.80 -1.93 -11.74
CA GLN A 77 -7.57 -1.04 -12.61
C GLN A 77 -8.22 0.13 -11.88
N ASN A 78 -8.73 -0.11 -10.66
CA ASN A 78 -9.64 0.82 -10.00
C ASN A 78 -9.07 1.51 -8.76
N LEU A 79 -7.97 0.99 -8.21
CA LEU A 79 -7.39 1.45 -6.95
C LEU A 79 -6.00 2.05 -7.16
N VAL A 80 -5.86 3.31 -6.78
CA VAL A 80 -4.55 3.95 -6.68
C VAL A 80 -4.02 3.81 -5.26
N ILE A 81 -2.95 3.06 -5.08
CA ILE A 81 -2.25 2.90 -3.79
C ILE A 81 -1.01 3.78 -3.78
N ALA A 82 -0.99 4.85 -2.99
CA ALA A 82 0.12 5.79 -2.93
C ALA A 82 0.20 6.53 -1.60
N HIS A 83 1.35 7.14 -1.30
CA HIS A 83 1.45 8.08 -0.18
C HIS A 83 0.74 9.40 -0.51
N GLU A 84 0.16 10.07 0.49
CA GLU A 84 -0.63 11.30 0.26
C GLU A 84 0.19 12.48 -0.32
N GLY A 85 1.51 12.46 -0.11
CA GLY A 85 2.45 13.41 -0.69
C GLY A 85 2.88 13.09 -2.13
N ASP A 86 2.59 11.89 -2.64
CA ASP A 86 2.99 11.42 -3.98
C ASP A 86 2.24 12.22 -5.08
N PRO A 87 2.92 12.71 -6.14
CA PRO A 87 2.25 13.31 -7.29
C PRO A 87 1.16 12.43 -7.91
N ALA A 88 1.35 11.10 -7.93
CA ALA A 88 0.36 10.15 -8.44
C ALA A 88 -0.93 10.18 -7.62
N TRP A 89 -0.82 10.37 -6.30
CA TRP A 89 -1.97 10.53 -5.42
C TRP A 89 -2.80 11.77 -5.78
N ARG A 90 -2.15 12.93 -5.90
CA ARG A 90 -2.82 14.16 -6.29
C ARG A 90 -3.46 14.04 -7.67
N SER A 91 -2.73 13.45 -8.63
CA SER A 91 -3.24 13.21 -9.97
C SER A 91 -4.50 12.36 -9.95
N ALA A 92 -4.52 11.28 -9.17
CA ALA A 92 -5.64 10.36 -9.06
C ALA A 92 -6.88 11.01 -8.41
N VAL A 93 -6.68 11.86 -7.39
CA VAL A 93 -7.75 12.67 -6.82
C VAL A 93 -8.34 13.62 -7.87
N LEU A 94 -7.49 14.35 -8.60
CA LEU A 94 -7.94 15.31 -9.61
C LEU A 94 -8.57 14.65 -10.84
N SER A 95 -8.16 13.42 -11.19
CA SER A 95 -8.74 12.65 -12.29
C SER A 95 -10.00 11.87 -11.89
N ASN A 96 -10.52 12.07 -10.68
CA ASN A 96 -11.68 11.34 -10.16
C ASN A 96 -11.52 9.80 -10.22
N SER A 97 -10.34 9.31 -9.83
CA SER A 97 -10.10 7.86 -9.70
C SER A 97 -11.17 7.20 -8.79
N PRO A 98 -11.60 5.97 -9.09
CA PRO A 98 -12.68 5.31 -8.34
C PRO A 98 -12.36 5.12 -6.86
N SER A 99 -11.16 4.61 -6.59
CA SER A 99 -10.68 4.32 -5.25
C SER A 99 -9.21 4.67 -5.10
N LEU A 100 -8.85 4.99 -3.86
CA LEU A 100 -7.62 5.65 -3.49
C LEU A 100 -7.26 5.12 -2.09
N LEU A 101 -6.09 4.49 -1.92
CA LEU A 101 -5.58 4.00 -0.63
C LEU A 101 -4.24 4.66 -0.28
N ALA A 102 -4.14 5.15 0.95
CA ALA A 102 -2.90 5.70 1.50
C ALA A 102 -2.62 5.20 2.92
N LEU A 103 -1.33 5.09 3.26
CA LEU A 103 -0.86 4.87 4.63
C LEU A 103 -0.44 6.22 5.23
N ARG A 104 -1.19 6.70 6.22
CA ARG A 104 -0.94 7.98 6.91
C ARG A 104 -0.26 7.74 8.25
N HIS A 105 0.83 8.45 8.50
CA HIS A 105 1.40 8.61 9.83
C HIS A 105 0.77 9.81 10.54
N VAL A 106 0.27 9.58 11.75
CA VAL A 106 -0.29 10.60 12.64
C VAL A 106 0.58 10.64 13.89
N MET A 107 1.08 11.82 14.22
CA MET A 107 1.78 12.10 15.47
C MET A 107 0.86 12.97 16.31
N ASP A 108 0.31 12.40 17.39
CA ASP A 108 -0.49 13.15 18.35
C ASP A 108 -0.04 12.78 19.77
N ASP A 109 0.21 13.77 20.63
CA ASP A 109 0.62 13.57 22.03
C ASP A 109 1.76 12.55 22.28
N GLY A 110 2.70 12.42 21.34
CA GLY A 110 3.86 11.53 21.46
C GLY A 110 3.59 10.07 21.10
N THR A 111 2.38 9.73 20.64
CA THR A 111 2.08 8.41 20.07
C THR A 111 2.33 8.40 18.56
N ASN A 112 2.96 7.31 18.06
CA ASN A 112 3.20 7.10 16.64
C ASN A 112 2.12 6.17 16.08
N GLU A 113 1.12 6.72 15.41
CA GLU A 113 0.03 5.94 14.82
C GLU A 113 0.12 5.89 13.30
N TYR A 114 -0.13 4.72 12.72
CA TYR A 114 -0.25 4.52 11.29
C TYR A 114 -1.68 4.10 10.96
N LYS A 115 -2.31 4.80 10.02
CA LYS A 115 -3.70 4.58 9.62
C LYS A 115 -3.76 4.34 8.12
N ILE A 116 -4.45 3.28 7.72
CA ILE A 116 -4.83 3.07 6.32
C ILE A 116 -6.07 3.93 6.06
N ILE A 117 -6.02 4.74 5.01
CA ILE A 117 -7.10 5.63 4.61
C ILE A 117 -7.52 5.27 3.20
N MET A 118 -8.83 5.10 3.03
CA MET A 118 -9.46 4.77 1.77
C MET A 118 -10.42 5.89 1.38
N LEU A 119 -10.23 6.46 0.19
CA LEU A 119 -11.18 7.37 -0.43
C LEU A 119 -11.86 6.63 -1.57
N ASN A 120 -13.20 6.60 -1.54
CA ASN A 120 -14.00 5.94 -2.56
C ASN A 120 -14.97 6.95 -3.14
N LYS A 121 -14.98 7.06 -4.46
CA LYS A 121 -15.98 7.86 -5.17
C LYS A 121 -17.34 7.19 -5.04
N ARG A 122 -18.34 7.95 -4.61
CA ARG A 122 -19.74 7.51 -4.52
C ARG A 122 -20.65 8.59 -5.10
N TYR A 123 -21.77 8.15 -5.66
CA TYR A 123 -22.85 9.04 -6.05
C TYR A 123 -23.76 9.27 -4.84
N LEU A 124 -24.18 10.52 -4.65
CA LEU A 124 -25.28 10.81 -3.73
C LEU A 124 -26.56 10.31 -4.38
N ILE A 125 -27.31 9.49 -3.65
CA ILE A 125 -28.63 8.97 -4.06
C ILE A 125 -29.69 10.00 -3.67
#